data_AF-A0A0F9C7Z8-F1
#
_entry.id   AF-A0A0F9C7Z8-F1
#
_cell.length_a   1.000
_cell.length_b   1.000
_cell.length_c   1.000
_cell.angle_alpha   90.00
_cell.angle_beta   90.00
_cell.angle_gamma   90.00
#
_symmetry.space_group_name_H-M   'P 1'
#
loop_
_entity.id
_entity.type
_entity.pdbx_description
1 polymer ?
#
loop_
_entity_poly.entity_id
_entity_poly.type
_entity_poly.pdbx_seq_one_letter_code
_entity_poly.pdbx_strand_id
1 'polypeptide(L)'
;MAEELEIQGALDRLAQYNLNPIERLLAGHTGTVQLLLSLWFNTEVTVLVERQQEYDVKVIKRQGALMADYLRNGERLAVCGVLSYIDVPKCSESVVHLVRAQELGLGQIAVLLGIPTVRSLTDLEVDDRRIQRTYIMEGPGLHYTITEAFPRELFQGVFCWPEAAAKMAISSSIPRNRPRE
;
A
#
# COMPACT_ATOMS: atom_id res chain seq x y z
N MET A 1 -1.17 -29.74 7.09
CA MET A 1 -2.64 -29.90 7.34
C MET A 1 -3.35 -28.55 7.33
N ALA A 2 -3.34 -27.72 8.40
CA ALA A 2 -4.06 -26.43 8.39
C ALA A 2 -3.43 -25.37 7.45
N GLU A 3 -2.11 -25.21 7.49
CA GLU A 3 -1.35 -24.26 6.65
C GLU A 3 -1.40 -24.62 5.14
N GLU A 4 -1.51 -25.91 4.84
CA GLU A 4 -1.60 -26.46 3.48
C GLU A 4 -2.98 -26.19 2.84
N LEU A 5 -4.03 -26.19 3.66
CA LEU A 5 -5.40 -25.78 3.29
C LEU A 5 -5.50 -24.27 3.05
N GLU A 6 -4.70 -23.45 3.74
CA GLU A 6 -4.65 -21.99 3.54
C GLU A 6 -3.90 -21.60 2.25
N ILE A 7 -2.80 -22.30 1.93
CA ILE A 7 -2.04 -22.05 0.70
C ILE A 7 -2.89 -22.39 -0.53
N GLN A 8 -3.53 -23.57 -0.56
CA GLN A 8 -4.35 -23.96 -1.71
C GLN A 8 -5.54 -23.01 -1.91
N GLY A 9 -6.22 -22.60 -0.84
CA GLY A 9 -7.29 -21.62 -0.92
C GLY A 9 -6.84 -20.25 -1.46
N ALA A 10 -5.65 -19.79 -1.07
CA ALA A 10 -5.07 -18.57 -1.62
C ALA A 10 -4.73 -18.72 -3.11
N LEU A 11 -4.16 -19.86 -3.52
CA LEU A 11 -3.86 -20.15 -4.92
C LEU A 11 -5.12 -20.22 -5.77
N ASP A 12 -6.17 -20.86 -5.28
CA ASP A 12 -7.45 -20.98 -5.99
C ASP A 12 -8.11 -19.60 -6.18
N ARG A 13 -8.06 -18.73 -5.16
CA ARG A 13 -8.51 -17.32 -5.29
C ARG A 13 -7.70 -16.57 -6.34
N LEU A 14 -6.38 -16.72 -6.34
CA LEU A 14 -5.50 -16.04 -7.30
C LEU A 14 -5.61 -16.59 -8.73
N ALA A 15 -5.95 -17.87 -8.89
CA ALA A 15 -6.09 -18.54 -10.18
C ALA A 15 -7.21 -17.95 -11.04
N GLN A 16 -8.15 -17.24 -10.43
CA GLN A 16 -9.24 -16.54 -11.11
C GLN A 16 -8.74 -15.31 -11.90
N TYR A 17 -7.52 -14.85 -11.62
CA TYR A 17 -6.95 -13.65 -12.22
C TYR A 17 -5.76 -13.98 -13.12
N ASN A 18 -5.65 -13.26 -14.24
CA ASN A 18 -4.47 -13.33 -15.11
C ASN A 18 -3.34 -12.45 -14.54
N LEU A 19 -2.68 -12.96 -13.51
CA LEU A 19 -1.57 -12.29 -12.81
C LEU A 19 -0.22 -12.91 -13.19
N ASN A 20 0.75 -12.04 -13.47
CA ASN A 20 2.15 -12.43 -13.59
C ASN A 20 2.78 -12.76 -12.21
N PRO A 21 4.01 -13.30 -12.14
CA PRO A 21 4.59 -13.72 -10.87
C PRO A 21 4.74 -12.62 -9.81
N ILE A 22 5.15 -11.40 -10.18
CA ILE A 22 5.27 -10.29 -9.22
C ILE A 22 3.90 -9.79 -8.77
N GLU A 23 2.94 -9.76 -9.68
CA GLU A 23 1.54 -9.43 -9.38
C GLU A 23 0.91 -10.43 -8.39
N ARG A 24 1.20 -11.73 -8.55
CA ARG A 24 0.78 -12.78 -7.59
C ARG A 24 1.41 -12.56 -6.22
N LEU A 25 2.70 -12.20 -6.18
CA LEU A 25 3.39 -11.91 -4.93
C LEU A 25 2.76 -10.70 -4.23
N LEU A 26 2.47 -9.61 -4.95
CA LEU A 26 1.79 -8.44 -4.39
C LEU A 26 0.38 -8.79 -3.88
N ALA A 27 -0.38 -9.58 -4.63
CA ALA A 27 -1.72 -9.98 -4.23
C ALA A 27 -1.73 -10.87 -2.98
N GLY A 28 -0.79 -11.82 -2.87
CA GLY A 28 -0.75 -12.82 -1.79
C GLY A 28 0.11 -12.46 -0.58
N HIS A 29 0.95 -11.42 -0.62
CA HIS A 29 1.91 -11.13 0.44
C HIS A 29 1.25 -10.67 1.74
N THR A 30 1.48 -11.38 2.85
CA THR A 30 0.92 -11.05 4.18
C THR A 30 1.88 -10.21 5.05
N GLY A 31 3.02 -9.79 4.49
CA GLY A 31 3.98 -8.90 5.15
C GLY A 31 3.85 -7.44 4.72
N THR A 32 4.80 -6.61 5.17
CA THR A 32 4.94 -5.25 4.63
C THR A 32 5.42 -5.32 3.18
N VAL A 33 4.75 -4.61 2.28
CA VAL A 33 5.17 -4.54 0.87
C VAL A 33 6.31 -3.56 0.65
N GLN A 34 6.63 -2.70 1.62
CA GLN A 34 7.65 -1.67 1.47
C GLN A 34 9.02 -2.27 1.09
N LEU A 35 9.49 -3.33 1.78
CA LEU A 35 10.75 -4.00 1.42
C LEU A 35 10.68 -4.65 0.04
N LEU A 36 9.57 -5.34 -0.26
CA LEU A 36 9.37 -5.98 -1.56
C LEU A 36 9.43 -4.96 -2.70
N LEU A 37 8.76 -3.83 -2.54
CA LEU A 37 8.77 -2.74 -3.51
C LEU A 37 10.15 -2.09 -3.61
N SER A 38 10.84 -1.88 -2.49
CA SER A 38 12.23 -1.37 -2.52
C SER A 38 13.15 -2.28 -3.34
N LEU A 39 13.00 -3.59 -3.19
CA LEU A 39 13.77 -4.58 -3.98
C LEU A 39 13.38 -4.55 -5.46
N TRP A 40 12.08 -4.43 -5.77
CA TRP A 40 11.59 -4.36 -7.15
C TRP A 40 12.08 -3.09 -7.88
N PHE A 41 11.97 -1.93 -7.24
CA PHE A 41 12.35 -0.64 -7.81
C PHE A 41 13.84 -0.32 -7.64
N ASN A 42 14.59 -1.16 -6.90
CA ASN A 42 16.00 -0.96 -6.56
C ASN A 42 16.29 0.44 -5.99
N THR A 43 15.41 0.90 -5.09
CA THR A 43 15.47 2.22 -4.45
C THR A 43 14.73 2.16 -3.12
N GLU A 44 14.95 3.14 -2.24
CA GLU A 44 14.17 3.23 -1.01
C GLU A 44 12.71 3.58 -1.34
N VAL A 45 11.79 2.75 -0.85
CA VAL A 45 10.37 3.06 -0.81
C VAL A 45 10.03 3.58 0.57
N THR A 46 9.43 4.77 0.63
CA THR A 46 9.03 5.44 1.88
C THR A 46 7.52 5.65 1.92
N VAL A 47 6.97 5.90 3.12
CA VAL A 47 5.55 6.20 3.28
C VAL A 47 5.33 7.71 3.24
N LEU A 48 4.36 8.15 2.46
CA LEU A 48 3.83 9.50 2.48
C LEU A 48 2.40 9.49 3.03
N VAL A 49 2.15 10.22 4.10
CA VAL A 49 0.78 10.48 4.58
C VAL A 49 0.26 11.71 3.87
N GLU A 50 -0.75 11.54 3.02
CA GLU A 50 -1.33 12.62 2.21
C GLU A 50 -2.44 13.35 2.97
N ARG A 51 -3.26 12.58 3.68
CA ARG A 51 -4.43 13.11 4.39
C ARG A 51 -4.80 12.22 5.56
N GLN A 52 -5.18 12.84 6.67
CA GLN A 52 -5.76 12.14 7.81
C GLN A 52 -7.00 12.89 8.31
N GLN A 53 -8.06 12.14 8.62
CA GLN A 53 -9.30 12.67 9.18
C GLN A 53 -9.79 11.76 10.30
N GLU A 54 -10.23 12.36 11.40
CA GLU A 54 -10.79 11.65 12.54
C GLU A 54 -12.32 11.84 12.58
N TYR A 55 -13.05 10.75 12.77
CA TYR A 55 -14.51 10.71 12.82
C TYR A 55 -14.98 10.19 14.17
N ASP A 56 -15.80 10.99 14.86
CA ASP A 56 -16.45 10.68 16.15
C ASP A 56 -15.50 10.14 17.23
N VAL A 57 -14.20 10.46 17.15
CA VAL A 57 -13.13 9.95 18.03
C VAL A 57 -13.00 8.41 18.00
N LYS A 58 -13.74 7.73 17.12
CA LYS A 58 -13.80 6.27 17.02
C LYS A 58 -12.96 5.72 15.88
N VAL A 59 -12.85 6.50 14.80
CA VAL A 59 -12.15 6.05 13.60
C VAL A 59 -11.24 7.15 13.10
N ILE A 60 -9.98 6.81 12.84
CA ILE A 60 -9.08 7.66 12.05
C ILE A 60 -9.00 7.06 10.65
N LYS A 61 -9.39 7.84 9.64
CA LYS A 61 -9.16 7.53 8.23
C LYS A 61 -7.85 8.18 7.81
N ARG A 62 -6.92 7.38 7.29
CA ARG A 62 -5.63 7.84 6.78
C ARG A 62 -5.50 7.45 5.31
N GLN A 63 -5.17 8.41 4.46
CA GLN A 63 -4.80 8.20 3.08
C GLN A 63 -3.31 8.52 2.91
N GLY A 64 -2.62 7.70 2.14
CA GLY A 64 -1.22 7.89 1.83
C GLY A 64 -0.79 7.12 0.59
N ALA A 65 0.51 7.14 0.34
CA ALA A 65 1.13 6.40 -0.74
C ALA A 65 2.49 5.85 -0.30
N LEU A 66 2.92 4.77 -0.94
CA LEU A 66 4.31 4.33 -0.92
C LEU A 66 5.03 4.99 -2.09
N MET A 67 6.08 5.73 -1.79
CA MET A 67 6.84 6.55 -2.73
C MET A 67 8.21 5.91 -2.96
N ALA A 68 8.49 5.52 -4.19
CA ALA A 68 9.82 5.12 -4.64
C ALA A 68 10.58 6.36 -5.12
N ASP A 69 11.82 6.52 -4.66
CA ASP A 69 12.69 7.58 -5.17
C ASP A 69 13.16 7.18 -6.58
N TYR A 70 12.58 7.81 -7.60
CA TYR A 70 12.77 7.44 -9.00
C TYR A 70 13.53 8.51 -9.77
N LEU A 71 14.72 8.12 -10.24
CA LEU A 71 15.55 8.78 -11.26
C LEU A 71 16.44 9.97 -10.86
N ARG A 72 17.48 10.13 -11.70
CA ARG A 72 18.58 11.10 -11.71
C ARG A 72 18.16 12.59 -11.66
N ASN A 73 16.86 12.87 -11.72
CA ASN A 73 16.23 14.19 -11.72
C ASN A 73 15.44 14.49 -10.42
N GLY A 74 15.38 13.55 -9.46
CA GLY A 74 14.83 13.80 -8.12
C GLY A 74 13.30 13.71 -8.01
N GLU A 75 12.63 13.08 -8.98
CA GLU A 75 11.18 12.88 -8.92
C GLU A 75 10.83 11.65 -8.07
N ARG A 76 9.66 11.66 -7.41
CA ARG A 76 9.18 10.53 -6.60
C ARG A 76 7.98 9.90 -7.30
N LEU A 77 7.96 8.58 -7.37
CA LEU A 77 6.89 7.83 -7.99
C LEU A 77 6.02 7.16 -6.92
N ALA A 78 4.71 7.39 -6.97
CA ALA A 78 3.76 6.65 -6.14
C ALA A 78 3.58 5.23 -6.69
N VAL A 79 4.07 4.23 -5.96
CA VAL A 79 4.08 2.82 -6.39
C VAL A 79 2.98 1.98 -5.74
N CYS A 80 2.34 2.51 -4.70
CA CYS A 80 1.16 1.93 -4.07
C CYS A 80 0.35 3.03 -3.39
N GLY A 81 -0.96 3.09 -3.67
CA GLY A 81 -1.90 3.93 -2.92
C GLY A 81 -2.40 3.20 -1.69
N VAL A 82 -2.50 3.88 -0.56
CA VAL A 82 -2.89 3.30 0.73
C VAL A 82 -4.05 4.07 1.33
N LEU A 83 -5.09 3.34 1.70
CA LEU A 83 -6.18 3.83 2.53
C LEU A 83 -6.28 2.96 3.79
N SER A 84 -6.36 3.59 4.95
CA SER A 84 -6.43 2.89 6.22
C SER A 84 -7.51 3.45 7.12
N TYR A 85 -8.16 2.57 7.85
CA TYR A 85 -9.10 2.89 8.93
C TYR A 85 -8.55 2.31 10.23
N ILE A 86 -8.30 3.18 11.20
CA ILE A 86 -7.80 2.83 12.53
C ILE A 86 -8.99 2.83 13.49
N ASP A 87 -9.24 1.68 14.12
CA ASP A 87 -10.29 1.50 15.13
C ASP A 87 -9.75 2.00 16.48
N VAL A 88 -9.99 3.29 16.79
CA VAL A 88 -9.40 3.99 17.94
C VAL A 88 -9.74 3.28 19.27
N PRO A 89 -10.99 2.85 19.54
CA PRO A 89 -11.33 2.11 20.76
C PRO A 89 -10.56 0.79 20.96
N LYS A 90 -10.03 0.18 19.90
CA LYS A 90 -9.23 -1.04 19.97
C LYS A 90 -7.72 -0.78 20.03
N CYS A 91 -7.30 0.47 19.90
CA CYS A 91 -5.90 0.85 19.92
C CYS A 91 -5.47 1.35 21.29
N SER A 92 -4.23 1.06 21.68
CA SER A 92 -3.62 1.67 22.86
C SER A 92 -3.39 3.16 22.66
N GLU A 93 -3.32 3.93 23.74
CA GLU A 93 -3.07 5.38 23.68
C GLU A 93 -1.75 5.70 22.95
N SER A 94 -0.70 4.91 23.16
CA SER A 94 0.59 5.07 22.48
C SER A 94 0.48 4.87 20.97
N VAL A 95 -0.31 3.87 20.52
CA VAL A 95 -0.59 3.66 19.10
C VAL A 95 -1.35 4.86 18.52
N VAL A 96 -2.44 5.28 19.18
CA VAL A 96 -3.26 6.39 18.72
C VAL A 96 -2.45 7.69 18.65
N HIS A 97 -1.58 7.94 19.62
CA HIS A 97 -0.69 9.11 19.64
C HIS A 97 0.22 9.15 18.41
N LEU A 98 0.91 8.04 18.09
CA LEU A 98 1.78 7.95 16.91
C LEU A 98 1.01 8.03 15.59
N VAL A 99 -0.21 7.48 15.54
CA VAL A 99 -1.10 7.66 14.39
C VAL A 99 -1.50 9.14 14.22
N ARG A 100 -1.76 9.87 15.30
CA ARG A 100 -2.10 11.29 15.21
C ARG A 100 -0.92 12.17 14.78
N ALA A 101 0.31 11.79 15.14
CA ALA A 101 1.53 12.50 14.74
C ALA A 101 1.81 12.47 13.23
N GLN A 102 1.34 11.45 12.50
CA GLN A 102 1.50 11.31 11.03
C GLN A 102 2.95 11.18 10.52
N GLU A 103 3.92 11.00 11.40
CA GLU A 103 5.34 10.88 11.03
C GLU A 103 5.73 9.47 10.56
N LEU A 104 4.94 8.46 10.93
CA LEU A 104 5.24 7.04 10.68
C LEU A 104 4.14 6.33 9.92
N GLY A 105 4.54 5.39 9.05
CA GLY A 105 3.66 4.39 8.48
C GLY A 105 3.12 3.44 9.55
N LEU A 106 1.91 2.90 9.33
CA LEU A 106 1.24 2.05 10.32
C LEU A 106 2.04 0.79 10.67
N GLY A 107 2.74 0.20 9.70
CA GLY A 107 3.66 -0.91 9.93
C GLY A 107 4.88 -0.53 10.78
N GLN A 108 5.41 0.68 10.60
CA GLN A 108 6.55 1.18 11.36
C GLN A 108 6.18 1.45 12.82
N ILE A 109 4.95 1.91 13.10
CA ILE A 109 4.43 2.07 14.47
C ILE A 109 4.44 0.73 15.22
N ALA A 110 3.96 -0.34 14.59
CA ALA A 110 3.96 -1.66 15.20
C ALA A 110 5.38 -2.15 15.53
N VAL A 111 6.32 -1.95 14.59
CA VAL A 111 7.74 -2.30 14.80
C VAL A 111 8.36 -1.47 15.93
N LEU A 112 8.15 -0.16 15.93
CA LEU A 112 8.69 0.76 16.94
C LEU A 112 8.23 0.40 18.35
N LEU A 113 6.96 0.02 18.50
CA LEU A 113 6.36 -0.36 19.78
C LEU A 113 6.58 -1.84 20.13
N GLY A 114 7.25 -2.62 19.27
CA GLY A 114 7.47 -4.05 19.48
C GLY A 114 6.18 -4.88 19.50
N ILE A 115 5.13 -4.43 18.82
CA ILE A 115 3.83 -5.09 18.80
C ILE A 115 3.87 -6.23 17.77
N PRO A 116 3.74 -7.51 18.17
CA PRO A 116 3.57 -8.59 17.23
C PRO A 116 2.24 -8.42 16.51
N THR A 117 2.23 -8.61 15.19
CA THR A 117 1.03 -8.38 14.38
C THR A 117 0.73 -9.54 13.46
N VAL A 118 -0.56 -9.83 13.32
CA VAL A 118 -1.12 -10.74 12.32
C VAL A 118 -1.76 -9.90 11.22
N ARG A 119 -1.64 -10.35 9.98
CA ARG A 119 -2.31 -9.74 8.83
C ARG A 119 -3.22 -10.76 8.16
N SER A 120 -4.48 -10.43 8.06
CA SER A 120 -5.52 -11.31 7.52
C SER A 120 -6.12 -10.67 6.28
N LEU A 121 -5.85 -11.23 5.11
CA LEU A 121 -6.38 -10.75 3.82
C LEU A 121 -7.89 -10.97 3.76
N THR A 122 -8.67 -9.88 3.80
CA THR A 122 -10.13 -9.92 3.80
C THR A 122 -10.71 -9.81 2.40
N ASP A 123 -10.05 -9.06 1.51
CA ASP A 123 -10.55 -8.83 0.16
C ASP A 123 -9.42 -8.67 -0.87
N LEU A 124 -9.71 -9.05 -2.12
CA LEU A 124 -8.80 -8.93 -3.26
C LEU A 124 -9.62 -8.61 -4.51
N GLU A 125 -9.34 -7.47 -5.11
CA GLU A 125 -9.90 -7.05 -6.39
C GLU A 125 -8.76 -6.86 -7.39
N VAL A 126 -8.92 -7.38 -8.59
CA VAL A 126 -7.95 -7.20 -9.68
C VAL A 126 -8.71 -6.80 -10.94
N ASP A 127 -8.24 -5.73 -11.57
CA ASP A 127 -8.68 -5.32 -12.90
C ASP A 127 -7.46 -5.10 -13.82
N ASP A 128 -7.67 -4.58 -15.02
CA ASP A 128 -6.59 -4.34 -15.99
C ASP A 128 -5.60 -3.25 -15.54
N ARG A 129 -6.00 -2.38 -14.61
CA ARG A 129 -5.23 -1.22 -14.16
C ARG A 129 -4.56 -1.42 -12.82
N ARG A 130 -5.16 -2.18 -11.91
CA ARG A 130 -4.69 -2.30 -10.52
C ARG A 130 -4.92 -3.66 -9.90
N ILE A 131 -4.07 -3.96 -8.93
CA ILE A 131 -4.29 -4.99 -7.91
C ILE A 131 -4.65 -4.24 -6.64
N GLN A 132 -5.81 -4.51 -6.08
CA GLN A 132 -6.26 -3.92 -4.83
C GLN A 132 -6.48 -5.02 -3.81
N ARG A 133 -5.90 -4.86 -2.63
CA ARG A 133 -6.04 -5.81 -1.53
C ARG A 133 -6.46 -5.09 -0.27
N THR A 134 -7.36 -5.71 0.49
CA THR A 134 -7.74 -5.23 1.81
C THR A 134 -7.44 -6.30 2.84
N TYR A 135 -6.83 -5.90 3.94
CA TYR A 135 -6.50 -6.77 5.04
C TYR A 135 -6.71 -6.07 6.38
N ILE A 136 -6.93 -6.88 7.41
CA ILE A 136 -6.90 -6.43 8.79
C ILE A 136 -5.49 -6.69 9.31
N MET A 137 -4.88 -5.67 9.92
CA MET A 137 -3.65 -5.80 10.68
C MET A 137 -3.99 -5.60 12.15
N GLU A 138 -3.72 -6.62 12.97
CA GLU A 138 -4.10 -6.61 14.38
C GLU A 138 -2.97 -7.15 15.27
N GLY A 139 -2.98 -6.69 16.52
CA GLY A 139 -2.05 -7.08 17.57
C GLY A 139 -2.48 -6.48 18.91
N PRO A 140 -1.75 -6.74 20.00
CA PRO A 140 -2.07 -6.15 21.30
C PRO A 140 -2.18 -4.62 21.24
N GLY A 141 -3.39 -4.09 21.43
CA GLY A 141 -3.66 -2.65 21.37
C GLY A 141 -3.47 -2.03 19.98
N LEU A 142 -3.69 -2.78 18.91
CA LEU A 142 -3.58 -2.33 17.52
C LEU A 142 -4.65 -3.02 16.66
N HIS A 143 -5.44 -2.25 15.92
CA HIS A 143 -6.42 -2.80 14.97
C HIS A 143 -6.65 -1.83 13.79
N TYR A 144 -6.13 -2.21 12.62
CA TYR A 144 -6.22 -1.42 11.39
C TYR A 144 -6.91 -2.22 10.29
N THR A 145 -7.77 -1.57 9.52
CA THR A 145 -8.16 -2.05 8.18
C THR A 145 -7.34 -1.29 7.16
N ILE A 146 -6.63 -1.99 6.29
CA ILE A 146 -5.73 -1.38 5.31
C ILE A 146 -6.12 -1.88 3.92
N THR A 147 -6.38 -0.94 3.01
CA THR A 147 -6.53 -1.17 1.58
C THR A 147 -5.32 -0.61 0.85
N GLU A 148 -4.68 -1.45 0.06
CA GLU A 148 -3.54 -1.11 -0.79
C GLU A 148 -3.91 -1.30 -2.25
N ALA A 149 -3.55 -0.35 -3.10
CA ALA A 149 -3.80 -0.39 -4.54
C ALA A 149 -2.49 -0.21 -5.32
N PHE A 150 -2.13 -1.22 -6.11
CA PHE A 150 -0.91 -1.28 -6.90
C PHE A 150 -1.23 -1.09 -8.37
N PRO A 151 -0.69 -0.05 -9.04
CA PRO A 151 -0.87 0.14 -10.49
C PRO A 151 -0.14 -0.97 -11.26
N ARG A 152 -0.87 -1.78 -12.04
CA ARG A 152 -0.32 -2.98 -12.71
C ARG A 152 0.75 -2.66 -13.73
N GLU A 153 0.66 -1.51 -14.39
CA GLU A 153 1.62 -1.05 -15.40
C GLU A 153 3.07 -0.96 -14.85
N LEU A 154 3.24 -0.73 -13.55
CA LEU A 154 4.56 -0.69 -12.89
C LEU A 154 5.18 -2.07 -12.67
N PHE A 155 4.40 -3.14 -12.90
CA PHE A 155 4.76 -4.53 -12.65
C PHE A 155 4.61 -5.41 -13.91
N GLN A 156 4.28 -4.82 -15.06
CA GLN A 156 4.17 -5.50 -16.34
C GLN A 156 5.50 -5.36 -17.12
N GLY A 157 6.26 -6.44 -17.22
CA GLY A 157 7.42 -6.54 -18.09
C GLY A 157 8.69 -7.06 -17.40
N VAL A 158 9.49 -7.80 -18.17
CA VAL A 158 10.87 -8.12 -17.79
C VAL A 158 11.69 -6.84 -17.98
N PHE A 159 12.16 -6.25 -16.87
CA PHE A 159 13.20 -5.22 -16.76
C PHE A 159 13.72 -4.61 -18.09
N CYS A 160 13.08 -3.54 -18.57
CA CYS A 160 13.60 -2.63 -19.60
C CYS A 160 13.13 -1.20 -19.25
N TRP A 161 13.71 -0.58 -18.22
CA TRP A 161 13.14 0.61 -17.57
C TRP A 161 13.75 1.96 -17.99
N PRO A 162 13.45 2.43 -19.23
CA PRO A 162 13.33 3.88 -19.45
C PRO A 162 12.06 4.36 -20.21
N GLU A 163 11.29 3.50 -20.88
CA GLU A 163 10.30 3.99 -21.86
C GLU A 163 8.86 4.21 -21.34
N ALA A 164 8.36 3.46 -20.34
CA ALA A 164 6.98 3.67 -19.90
C ALA A 164 6.82 4.85 -18.91
N ALA A 165 7.88 5.25 -18.19
CA ALA A 165 7.88 6.49 -17.40
C ALA A 165 7.65 7.74 -18.29
N ALA A 166 8.18 7.73 -19.52
CA ALA A 166 7.97 8.81 -20.50
C ALA A 166 6.51 8.90 -21.00
N LYS A 167 5.75 7.79 -20.98
CA LYS A 167 4.35 7.78 -21.42
C LYS A 167 3.38 8.30 -20.36
N MET A 168 3.69 8.12 -19.07
CA MET A 168 2.83 8.60 -17.98
C MET A 168 2.90 10.12 -17.79
N ALA A 169 4.08 10.74 -18.00
CA ALA A 169 4.25 12.20 -17.88
C ALA A 169 3.48 13.01 -18.95
N ILE A 170 3.14 12.40 -20.09
CA ILE A 170 2.43 13.07 -21.19
C ILE A 170 0.91 13.03 -20.99
N SER A 171 0.39 12.07 -20.22
CA SER A 171 -1.07 11.91 -20.02
C SER A 171 -1.64 12.75 -18.87
N SER A 172 -0.81 13.37 -18.02
CA SER A 172 -1.25 14.18 -16.87
C SER A 172 -1.24 15.70 -17.14
N SER A 173 -1.18 16.13 -18.39
CA SER A 173 -1.31 17.55 -18.75
C SER A 173 -2.75 18.04 -18.56
N ILE A 174 -3.08 18.37 -17.30
CA ILE A 174 -4.26 19.16 -16.92
C ILE A 174 -4.12 20.55 -17.58
N PRO A 175 -5.13 21.07 -18.29
CA PRO A 175 -5.07 22.40 -18.87
C PRO A 175 -5.01 23.45 -17.75
N ARG A 176 -3.92 24.22 -17.71
CA ARG A 176 -3.79 25.39 -16.83
C ARG A 176 -4.76 26.46 -17.33
N ASN A 177 -5.88 26.65 -16.62
CA ASN A 177 -6.72 27.84 -16.79
C ASN A 177 -5.87 29.07 -16.41
N ARG A 178 -5.62 29.97 -17.37
CA ARG A 178 -5.07 31.29 -17.09
C ARG A 178 -6.15 32.17 -16.46
N PRO A 179 -5.83 33.01 -15.46
CA PRO A 179 -6.74 34.06 -15.04
C PRO A 179 -6.87 35.09 -16.18
N ARG A 180 -8.10 35.54 -16.43
CA ARG A 180 -8.37 36.69 -17.31
C ARG A 180 -8.07 37.96 -16.54
N GLU A 181 -7.27 38.83 -17.14
CA GLU A 181 -7.18 40.27 -16.81
C GLU A 181 -8.47 40.99 -17.21
#